data_AF-A0A6J7GDI6-F1
#
_entry.id   AF-A0A6J7GDI6-F1
#
_cell.length_a   1.000
_cell.length_b   1.000
_cell.length_c   1.000
_cell.angle_alpha   90.00
_cell.angle_beta   90.00
_cell.angle_gamma   90.00
#
_symmetry.space_group_name_H-M   'P 1'
#
loop_
_entity.id
_entity.type
_entity.pdbx_description
1 polymer ?
#
loop_
_entity_poly.entity_id
_entity_poly.type
_entity_poly.pdbx_seq_one_letter_code
_entity_poly.pdbx_strand_id
1 'polypeptide(L)'
;MQPLEKALRQLPQQMPMCRHPPRAARGRAVPGQACTTRAAPQRGPPVQPRCMLGSPDTASNLIETTTELLVSKSPAAGWANFRSQPAFVQGLVWVFALPVAVWLWASACRSARAAAFCFAAILTLGCLAIPFLGGPTEESVRTTAAGNSTSDQTISPQPPKTTSPTSTPGQPTAAPATTPLTVPPTSPLATLPPVTSPPIMSPPAADSPSTQSGNAAQLLSQVSVRDETSDSGYDRDLFNHWIDANGDGCDTRCEVLKVERLPSVAGLSNSGWLSLYDGKVTDNPSEFDIDHLVALGEAWRSGASEWDGARRQAFANDLDDPRALIAVSASSNRSKSDRDPSSWQPPDKAYWCTYVTDWMAVKLKWGLAVDPIEFTALQSIVEAC
;
A
#
# COMPACT_ATOMS: atom_id res chain seq x y z
N MET A 1 -0.92 26.05 -5.35
CA MET A 1 -0.71 24.81 -6.13
C MET A 1 0.27 24.97 -7.32
N GLN A 2 0.88 26.14 -7.55
CA GLN A 2 1.85 26.36 -8.64
C GLN A 2 3.25 25.67 -8.62
N PRO A 3 3.77 25.05 -7.54
CA PRO A 3 5.16 24.56 -7.58
C PRO A 3 5.35 23.28 -8.40
N LEU A 4 4.34 22.40 -8.49
CA LEU A 4 4.53 21.04 -9.03
C LEU A 4 4.57 21.00 -10.57
N GLU A 5 3.68 21.74 -11.24
CA GLU A 5 3.70 21.87 -12.72
C GLU A 5 4.98 22.54 -13.23
N LYS A 6 5.58 23.42 -12.42
CA LYS A 6 6.80 24.15 -12.82
C LYS A 6 8.06 23.31 -12.62
N ALA A 7 8.06 22.38 -11.66
CA ALA A 7 9.18 21.47 -11.44
C ALA A 7 9.27 20.39 -12.54
N LEU A 8 8.14 19.87 -13.02
CA LEU A 8 8.11 18.84 -14.06
C LEU A 8 8.46 19.36 -15.48
N ARG A 9 8.31 20.66 -15.75
CA ARG A 9 8.66 21.28 -17.06
C ARG A 9 10.12 21.72 -17.20
N GLN A 10 10.97 21.53 -16.18
CA GLN A 10 12.37 21.98 -16.19
C GLN A 10 13.42 20.87 -16.38
N LEU A 11 13.01 19.63 -16.60
CA LEU A 11 13.95 18.58 -17.01
C LEU A 11 14.45 18.88 -18.44
N PRO A 12 15.78 19.02 -18.67
CA PRO A 12 16.32 19.17 -20.01
C PRO A 12 16.06 17.89 -20.80
N GLN A 13 15.22 18.01 -21.83
CA GLN A 13 15.05 17.05 -22.93
C GLN A 13 16.34 16.94 -23.76
N GLN A 14 17.41 16.42 -23.16
CA GLN A 14 18.64 16.07 -23.87
C GLN A 14 19.03 14.64 -23.55
N MET A 15 18.32 13.70 -24.16
CA MET A 15 18.93 12.42 -24.53
C MET A 15 19.21 12.44 -26.04
N PRO A 16 20.44 12.13 -26.48
CA PRO A 16 20.78 12.15 -27.89
C PRO A 16 20.08 10.99 -28.62
N MET A 17 19.21 11.34 -29.56
CA MET A 17 18.70 10.44 -30.60
C MET A 17 19.88 9.87 -31.41
N CYS A 18 20.21 8.59 -31.20
CA CYS A 18 21.09 7.85 -32.10
C CYS A 18 20.41 7.67 -33.46
N ARG A 19 20.64 8.59 -34.40
CA ARG A 19 20.28 8.42 -35.81
C ARG A 19 21.13 7.32 -36.43
N HIS A 20 20.50 6.24 -36.89
CA HIS A 20 21.13 5.28 -37.80
C HIS A 20 21.45 5.93 -39.17
N PRO A 21 22.64 5.72 -39.73
CA PRO A 21 22.91 6.09 -41.12
C PRO A 21 22.28 5.08 -42.09
N PRO A 22 21.91 5.51 -43.32
CA PRO A 22 21.29 4.65 -44.30
C PRO A 22 22.31 3.68 -44.95
N ARG A 23 21.80 2.49 -45.31
CA ARG A 23 22.49 1.45 -46.10
C ARG A 23 23.02 2.02 -47.43
N ALA A 24 24.31 1.84 -47.68
CA ALA A 24 24.89 1.91 -49.03
C ALA A 24 25.46 0.53 -49.43
N ALA A 25 25.33 0.24 -50.72
CA ALA A 25 25.47 -1.07 -51.33
C ALA A 25 26.93 -1.46 -51.67
N ARG A 26 27.18 -2.78 -51.61
CA ARG A 26 28.14 -3.64 -52.34
C ARG A 26 29.42 -3.01 -52.93
N GLY A 27 30.57 -3.51 -52.45
CA GLY A 27 31.87 -3.37 -53.12
C GLY A 27 32.95 -4.33 -52.59
N ARG A 28 33.13 -5.43 -53.33
CA ARG A 28 34.26 -6.38 -53.50
C ARG A 28 35.49 -6.35 -52.54
N ALA A 29 35.87 -7.56 -52.12
CA ALA A 29 37.01 -7.93 -51.27
C ALA A 29 38.40 -7.89 -51.97
N VAL A 30 39.46 -7.61 -51.19
CA VAL A 30 40.86 -8.08 -51.35
C VAL A 30 41.48 -8.24 -49.94
N PRO A 31 42.34 -9.24 -49.65
CA PRO A 31 42.59 -9.75 -48.30
C PRO A 31 43.91 -9.29 -47.68
N GLY A 32 43.97 -9.36 -46.34
CA GLY A 32 45.22 -9.46 -45.60
C GLY A 32 45.30 -8.50 -44.42
N GLN A 33 45.08 -9.02 -43.20
CA GLN A 33 46.06 -9.00 -42.11
C GLN A 33 45.49 -9.65 -40.83
N ALA A 34 46.19 -10.71 -40.43
CA ALA A 34 46.42 -11.28 -39.11
C ALA A 34 45.37 -11.13 -37.98
N CYS A 35 44.85 -12.29 -37.59
CA CYS A 35 44.31 -12.60 -36.26
C CYS A 35 45.31 -12.30 -35.13
N THR A 36 44.83 -11.68 -34.06
CA THR A 36 45.27 -11.98 -32.70
C THR A 36 44.03 -12.12 -31.81
N THR A 37 43.66 -13.36 -31.53
CA THR A 37 42.62 -13.75 -30.57
C THR A 37 43.14 -13.53 -29.15
N ARG A 38 42.50 -12.65 -28.37
CA ARG A 38 42.70 -12.55 -26.92
C ARG A 38 41.69 -13.46 -26.22
N ALA A 39 42.21 -14.43 -25.48
CA ALA A 39 41.47 -15.45 -24.77
C ALA A 39 40.52 -14.87 -23.70
N ALA A 40 39.30 -15.40 -23.66
CA ALA A 40 38.34 -15.23 -22.57
C ALA A 40 38.64 -16.25 -21.45
N PRO A 41 38.58 -15.85 -20.15
CA PRO A 41 38.69 -16.81 -19.06
C PRO A 41 37.36 -17.52 -18.82
N GLN A 42 37.38 -18.85 -18.85
CA GLN A 42 36.25 -19.70 -18.52
C GLN A 42 35.92 -19.60 -17.02
N ARG A 43 34.64 -19.39 -16.67
CA ARG A 43 34.12 -19.58 -15.31
C ARG A 43 33.34 -20.90 -15.27
N GLY A 44 33.68 -21.73 -14.28
CA GLY A 44 33.12 -23.07 -14.04
C GLY A 44 31.68 -23.08 -13.52
N PRO A 45 31.11 -24.28 -13.30
CA PRO A 45 29.70 -24.49 -12.97
C PRO A 45 29.33 -24.01 -11.55
N PRO A 46 28.05 -23.69 -11.29
CA PRO A 46 27.60 -23.07 -10.05
C PRO A 46 27.67 -24.01 -8.83
N VAL A 47 28.21 -23.47 -7.74
CA VAL A 47 28.26 -24.10 -6.41
C VAL A 47 26.89 -23.93 -5.73
N GLN A 48 26.29 -25.04 -5.31
CA GLN A 48 25.08 -25.10 -4.49
C GLN A 48 25.33 -24.50 -3.09
N PRO A 49 24.45 -23.64 -2.53
CA PRO A 49 24.60 -23.16 -1.16
C PRO A 49 24.20 -24.26 -0.17
N ARG A 50 25.19 -24.81 0.52
CA ARG A 50 25.05 -25.74 1.65
C ARG A 50 24.87 -24.92 2.93
N CYS A 51 23.76 -25.11 3.65
CA CYS A 51 23.54 -24.51 4.96
C CYS A 51 24.62 -24.98 5.95
N MET A 52 25.48 -24.05 6.38
CA MET A 52 26.38 -24.23 7.51
C MET A 52 25.60 -23.93 8.80
N LEU A 53 25.50 -24.91 9.70
CA LEU A 53 25.16 -24.69 11.10
C LEU A 53 26.28 -23.87 11.75
N GLY A 54 25.96 -22.65 12.18
CA GLY A 54 26.76 -21.90 13.14
C GLY A 54 26.41 -22.30 14.57
N SER A 55 27.44 -22.41 15.40
CA SER A 55 27.41 -22.80 16.83
C SER A 55 26.53 -21.89 17.70
N PRO A 56 26.00 -22.36 18.84
CA PRO A 56 24.88 -21.75 19.55
C PRO A 56 25.36 -20.88 20.72
N ASP A 57 25.86 -19.67 20.49
CA ASP A 57 26.30 -18.82 21.62
C ASP A 57 25.98 -17.32 21.46
N THR A 58 24.88 -16.98 20.79
CA THR A 58 24.35 -15.60 20.85
C THR A 58 22.84 -15.54 20.62
N ALA A 59 22.10 -16.42 21.30
CA ALA A 59 20.63 -16.38 21.35
C ALA A 59 20.06 -16.69 22.76
N SER A 60 20.89 -16.56 23.81
CA SER A 60 20.45 -16.83 25.19
C SER A 60 20.06 -15.59 26.00
N ASN A 61 20.27 -14.37 25.52
CA ASN A 61 19.97 -13.15 26.30
C ASN A 61 18.74 -12.36 25.83
N LEU A 62 17.89 -12.93 24.97
CA LEU A 62 16.58 -12.35 24.62
C LEU A 62 15.38 -13.27 24.89
N ILE A 63 15.59 -14.38 25.61
CA ILE A 63 14.52 -15.31 26.06
C ILE A 63 14.48 -15.38 27.61
N GLU A 64 15.12 -14.44 28.31
CA GLU A 64 15.08 -14.39 29.78
C GLU A 64 14.17 -13.29 30.37
N THR A 65 13.52 -12.46 29.54
CA THR A 65 12.62 -11.38 30.05
C THR A 65 11.13 -11.63 29.83
N THR A 66 10.74 -12.78 29.27
CA THR A 66 9.33 -13.15 29.05
C THR A 66 8.87 -14.41 29.79
N THR A 67 9.77 -15.11 30.49
CA THR A 67 9.48 -16.39 31.16
C THR A 67 9.09 -16.26 32.64
N GLU A 68 9.14 -15.07 33.23
CA GLU A 68 8.78 -14.82 34.64
C GLU A 68 7.29 -14.49 34.87
N LEU A 69 6.45 -14.45 33.83
CA LEU A 69 5.02 -14.11 33.97
C LEU A 69 4.04 -15.27 33.79
N LEU A 70 4.52 -16.51 33.59
CA LEU A 70 3.65 -17.69 33.39
C LEU A 70 3.99 -18.91 34.25
N VAL A 71 4.97 -18.83 35.17
CA VAL A 71 5.28 -19.96 36.07
C VAL A 71 4.74 -19.66 37.47
N SER A 72 3.43 -19.83 37.63
CA SER A 72 2.81 -20.12 38.92
C SER A 72 2.16 -21.49 38.91
N LYS A 73 2.84 -22.40 39.63
CA LYS A 73 2.38 -23.63 40.30
C LYS A 73 1.67 -24.71 39.47
N SER A 74 2.48 -25.74 39.15
CA SER A 74 2.08 -27.14 38.92
C SER A 74 1.38 -27.43 37.60
N PRO A 75 2.11 -27.82 36.53
CA PRO A 75 1.50 -28.22 35.25
C PRO A 75 0.50 -29.37 35.40
N ALA A 76 0.67 -30.25 36.39
CA ALA A 76 -0.27 -31.33 36.69
C ALA A 76 -1.70 -30.85 37.06
N ALA A 77 -1.85 -29.66 37.66
CA ALA A 77 -3.15 -29.10 38.01
C ALA A 77 -3.89 -28.51 36.80
N GLY A 78 -3.14 -27.93 35.85
CA GLY A 78 -3.71 -27.40 34.61
C GLY A 78 -4.30 -28.48 33.70
N TRP A 79 -3.61 -29.62 33.59
CA TRP A 79 -4.08 -30.75 32.78
C TRP A 79 -5.30 -31.47 33.39
N ALA A 80 -5.40 -31.51 34.73
CA ALA A 80 -6.58 -32.05 35.41
C ALA A 80 -7.82 -31.16 35.19
N ASN A 81 -7.67 -29.84 35.30
CA ASN A 81 -8.74 -28.85 35.04
C ASN A 81 -9.18 -28.78 33.57
N PHE A 82 -8.31 -29.17 32.63
CA PHE A 82 -8.67 -29.25 31.21
C PHE A 82 -9.54 -30.49 30.93
N ARG A 83 -9.20 -31.65 31.52
CA ARG A 83 -9.99 -32.89 31.35
C ARG A 83 -11.39 -32.82 31.94
N SER A 84 -11.63 -31.91 32.89
CA SER A 84 -12.96 -31.64 33.45
C SER A 84 -13.80 -30.66 32.62
N GLN A 85 -13.27 -30.07 31.55
CA GLN A 85 -14.04 -29.17 30.69
C GLN A 85 -15.02 -29.94 29.79
N PRO A 86 -16.16 -29.34 29.40
CA PRO A 86 -17.07 -29.94 28.42
C PRO A 86 -16.36 -30.32 27.13
N ALA A 87 -16.79 -31.42 26.49
CA ALA A 87 -16.13 -31.96 25.30
C ALA A 87 -15.96 -30.94 24.16
N PHE A 88 -16.88 -29.97 24.02
CA PHE A 88 -16.77 -28.92 23.01
C PHE A 88 -15.61 -27.93 23.28
N VAL A 89 -15.33 -27.62 24.55
CA VAL A 89 -14.21 -26.73 24.95
C VAL A 89 -12.89 -27.44 24.71
N GLN A 90 -12.81 -28.74 25.03
CA GLN A 90 -11.64 -29.54 24.70
C GLN A 90 -11.43 -29.59 23.18
N GLY A 91 -12.49 -29.79 22.41
CA GLY A 91 -12.46 -29.76 20.95
C GLY A 91 -11.92 -28.46 20.36
N LEU A 92 -12.37 -27.30 20.87
CA LEU A 92 -11.88 -25.99 20.42
C LEU A 92 -10.37 -25.83 20.66
N VAL A 93 -9.84 -26.31 21.79
CA VAL A 93 -8.41 -26.23 22.06
C VAL A 93 -7.60 -27.09 21.09
N TRP A 94 -8.07 -28.31 20.78
CA TRP A 94 -7.40 -29.18 19.80
C TRP A 94 -7.49 -28.65 18.37
N VAL A 95 -8.60 -28.01 18.00
CA VAL A 95 -8.84 -27.48 16.64
C VAL A 95 -8.11 -26.15 16.41
N PHE A 96 -7.93 -25.31 17.42
CA PHE A 96 -7.38 -23.97 17.22
C PHE A 96 -5.98 -23.77 17.81
N ALA A 97 -5.66 -24.31 18.98
CA ALA A 97 -4.38 -24.01 19.62
C ALA A 97 -3.21 -24.77 18.98
N LEU A 98 -3.42 -26.04 18.62
CA LEU A 98 -2.37 -26.87 18.04
C LEU A 98 -2.01 -26.50 16.60
N PRO A 99 -2.97 -26.25 15.69
CA PRO A 99 -2.64 -25.80 14.35
C PRO A 99 -1.92 -24.46 14.34
N VAL A 100 -2.27 -23.54 15.24
CA VAL A 100 -1.59 -22.24 15.38
C VAL A 100 -0.16 -22.43 15.89
N ALA A 101 0.07 -23.28 16.90
CA ALA A 101 1.42 -23.57 17.38
C ALA A 101 2.30 -24.23 16.30
N VAL A 102 1.74 -25.17 15.53
CA VAL A 102 2.42 -25.82 14.40
C VAL A 102 2.69 -24.82 13.26
N TRP A 103 1.77 -23.91 12.98
CA TRP A 103 1.92 -22.86 11.97
C TRP A 103 2.98 -21.82 12.36
N LEU A 104 3.02 -21.40 13.63
CA LEU A 104 4.06 -20.51 14.15
C LEU A 104 5.45 -21.18 14.12
N TRP A 105 5.54 -22.47 14.43
CA TRP A 105 6.79 -23.23 14.29
C TRP A 105 7.22 -23.39 12.81
N ALA A 106 6.29 -23.72 11.91
CA ALA A 106 6.58 -23.90 10.48
C ALA A 106 6.92 -22.59 9.75
N SER A 107 6.39 -21.45 10.19
CA SER A 107 6.67 -20.15 9.59
C SER A 107 8.10 -19.65 9.87
N ALA A 108 8.69 -20.07 11.00
CA ALA A 108 10.08 -19.80 11.38
C ALA A 108 11.12 -20.63 10.60
N CYS A 109 10.76 -21.81 10.07
CA CYS A 109 11.64 -22.70 9.30
C CYS A 109 11.30 -22.69 7.80
N ARG A 110 11.98 -21.85 7.02
CA ARG A 110 11.69 -21.64 5.58
C ARG A 110 11.80 -22.89 4.68
N SER A 111 12.55 -23.93 5.08
CA SER A 111 12.74 -25.14 4.27
C SER A 111 11.72 -26.26 4.51
N ALA A 112 10.83 -26.15 5.51
CA ALA A 112 9.91 -27.23 5.91
C ALA A 112 8.42 -26.94 5.60
N ARG A 113 8.12 -25.81 4.93
CA ARG A 113 6.74 -25.34 4.72
C ARG A 113 5.87 -26.39 4.01
N ALA A 114 6.38 -27.04 2.96
CA ALA A 114 5.61 -28.02 2.19
C ALA A 114 5.25 -29.29 2.99
N ALA A 115 6.17 -29.82 3.80
CA ALA A 115 5.93 -31.01 4.62
C ALA A 115 4.97 -30.75 5.79
N ALA A 116 5.02 -29.55 6.37
CA ALA A 116 4.14 -29.13 7.45
C ALA A 116 2.67 -28.98 7.00
N PHE A 117 2.43 -28.50 5.76
CA PHE A 117 1.08 -28.41 5.20
C PHE A 117 0.43 -29.78 4.97
N CYS A 118 1.19 -30.77 4.49
CA CYS A 118 0.68 -32.13 4.30
C CYS A 118 0.33 -32.80 5.64
N PHE A 119 1.16 -32.63 6.68
CA PHE A 119 0.90 -33.22 8.00
C PHE A 119 -0.30 -32.58 8.71
N ALA A 120 -0.46 -31.26 8.61
CA ALA A 120 -1.60 -30.55 9.18
C ALA A 120 -2.93 -30.95 8.52
N ALA A 121 -2.94 -31.08 7.18
CA ALA A 121 -4.13 -31.49 6.43
C ALA A 121 -4.58 -32.92 6.79
N ILE A 122 -3.64 -33.85 6.93
CA ILE A 122 -3.92 -35.26 7.30
C ILE A 122 -4.50 -35.36 8.71
N LEU A 123 -3.98 -34.59 9.68
CA LEU A 123 -4.52 -34.56 11.05
C LEU A 123 -5.94 -33.98 11.11
N THR A 124 -6.23 -32.91 10.36
CA THR A 124 -7.57 -32.33 10.30
C THR A 124 -8.61 -33.25 9.65
N LEU A 125 -8.22 -34.00 8.62
CA LEU A 125 -9.09 -34.99 7.96
C LEU A 125 -9.29 -36.25 8.82
N GLY A 126 -8.28 -36.67 9.59
CA GLY A 126 -8.37 -37.80 10.51
C GLY A 126 -9.32 -37.58 11.68
N CYS A 127 -9.47 -36.33 12.17
CA CYS A 127 -10.39 -36.00 13.27
C CYS A 127 -11.87 -35.94 12.85
N LEU A 128 -12.19 -35.89 11.55
CA LEU A 128 -13.57 -35.90 11.05
C LEU A 128 -14.12 -37.32 10.76
N ALA A 129 -13.29 -38.36 10.88
CA ALA A 129 -13.60 -39.73 10.47
C ALA A 129 -13.74 -40.73 11.64
N ILE A 130 -14.11 -40.29 12.85
CA ILE A 130 -14.52 -41.20 13.93
C ILE A 130 -16.05 -41.17 14.04
N PRO A 131 -16.78 -42.17 13.49
CA PRO A 131 -18.21 -42.30 13.75
C PRO A 131 -18.45 -42.81 15.17
N PHE A 132 -19.39 -42.14 15.85
CA PHE A 132 -20.03 -42.58 17.08
C PHE A 132 -20.55 -44.02 16.92
N LEU A 133 -19.83 -44.98 17.49
CA LEU A 133 -20.35 -46.30 17.83
C LEU A 133 -21.02 -46.19 19.20
N GLY A 134 -22.35 -46.22 19.23
CA GLY A 134 -23.15 -46.24 20.45
C GLY A 134 -24.63 -46.04 20.14
N GLY A 135 -25.27 -47.10 19.63
CA GLY A 135 -26.72 -47.15 19.41
C GLY A 135 -27.52 -47.26 20.71
N PRO A 136 -28.86 -47.11 20.65
CA PRO A 136 -29.76 -47.05 21.79
C PRO A 136 -30.24 -48.45 22.21
N THR A 137 -30.46 -48.66 23.50
CA THR A 137 -31.26 -49.78 24.02
C THR A 137 -32.37 -49.26 24.92
N GLU A 138 -33.58 -49.73 24.64
CA GLU A 138 -34.82 -49.46 25.36
C GLU A 138 -34.87 -50.06 26.78
N GLU A 139 -35.74 -49.44 27.58
CA GLU A 139 -36.89 -50.06 28.27
C GLU A 139 -36.95 -50.00 29.81
N SER A 140 -38.11 -49.47 30.25
CA SER A 140 -38.89 -49.80 31.45
C SER A 140 -38.49 -49.17 32.80
N VAL A 141 -39.35 -48.28 33.32
CA VAL A 141 -40.36 -48.64 34.33
C VAL A 141 -41.28 -47.43 34.60
N ARG A 142 -42.59 -47.72 34.56
CA ARG A 142 -43.75 -46.90 34.94
C ARG A 142 -43.76 -46.66 36.46
N THR A 143 -44.14 -45.46 36.95
CA THR A 143 -45.16 -45.24 38.02
C THR A 143 -45.31 -43.75 38.38
N THR A 144 -46.55 -43.44 38.71
CA THR A 144 -47.29 -42.20 38.97
C THR A 144 -46.95 -41.41 40.25
N ALA A 145 -47.25 -40.11 40.17
CA ALA A 145 -47.93 -39.24 41.15
C ALA A 145 -47.23 -38.73 42.44
N ALA A 146 -47.29 -37.40 42.55
CA ALA A 146 -47.60 -36.55 43.72
C ALA A 146 -46.65 -36.53 44.94
N GLY A 147 -46.24 -35.31 45.32
CA GLY A 147 -45.69 -35.04 46.65
C GLY A 147 -44.98 -33.68 46.78
N ASN A 148 -45.69 -32.70 47.34
CA ASN A 148 -45.17 -31.43 47.85
C ASN A 148 -43.96 -31.63 48.79
N SER A 149 -42.98 -30.73 48.74
CA SER A 149 -42.68 -29.76 49.84
C SER A 149 -41.34 -29.06 49.62
N THR A 150 -41.43 -27.73 49.53
CA THR A 150 -40.72 -26.72 50.34
C THR A 150 -39.27 -26.97 50.74
N SER A 151 -38.38 -26.07 50.29
CA SER A 151 -37.41 -25.28 51.08
C SER A 151 -36.42 -24.64 50.10
N ASP A 152 -36.57 -23.36 49.76
CA ASP A 152 -35.99 -22.20 50.47
C ASP A 152 -34.63 -21.81 49.87
N GLN A 153 -34.60 -20.69 49.12
CA GLN A 153 -33.70 -19.54 49.31
C GLN A 153 -33.71 -18.65 48.05
N THR A 154 -34.31 -17.47 48.21
CA THR A 154 -34.46 -16.40 47.21
C THR A 154 -33.57 -15.22 47.60
N ILE A 155 -32.62 -14.87 46.71
CA ILE A 155 -32.25 -13.52 46.18
C ILE A 155 -32.02 -12.40 47.24
N SER A 156 -30.83 -11.81 47.42
CA SER A 156 -30.12 -10.78 46.59
C SER A 156 -28.99 -10.14 47.48
N PRO A 157 -28.14 -9.15 47.07
CA PRO A 157 -27.99 -8.48 45.77
C PRO A 157 -26.53 -8.20 45.31
N GLN A 158 -26.38 -7.77 44.05
CA GLN A 158 -25.78 -6.47 43.63
C GLN A 158 -24.79 -6.53 42.42
N PRO A 159 -24.96 -5.65 41.41
CA PRO A 159 -24.17 -5.57 40.16
C PRO A 159 -22.83 -4.81 40.28
N PRO A 160 -21.92 -4.94 39.29
CA PRO A 160 -20.63 -4.26 39.28
C PRO A 160 -20.74 -2.76 38.95
N LYS A 161 -19.91 -1.98 39.67
CA LYS A 161 -19.79 -0.53 39.63
C LYS A 161 -19.06 -0.03 38.37
N THR A 162 -19.67 0.93 37.70
CA THR A 162 -19.05 1.91 36.80
C THR A 162 -18.22 2.91 37.63
N THR A 163 -17.01 3.25 37.18
CA THR A 163 -16.26 4.40 37.73
C THR A 163 -15.67 5.25 36.60
N SER A 164 -16.27 6.43 36.40
CA SER A 164 -15.60 7.62 35.87
C SER A 164 -14.84 8.30 37.01
N PRO A 165 -13.82 9.13 36.74
CA PRO A 165 -13.46 10.21 37.65
C PRO A 165 -13.90 11.59 37.14
N THR A 166 -14.68 12.20 38.01
CA THR A 166 -15.19 13.56 38.10
C THR A 166 -14.12 14.64 38.16
N SER A 167 -14.44 15.76 37.51
CA SER A 167 -13.89 17.11 37.60
C SER A 167 -14.12 17.80 38.96
N THR A 168 -13.14 18.60 39.43
CA THR A 168 -13.33 19.58 40.52
C THR A 168 -12.90 20.99 40.05
N PRO A 169 -13.63 22.08 40.39
CA PRO A 169 -13.39 23.44 39.91
C PRO A 169 -12.55 24.30 40.89
N GLY A 170 -11.71 25.18 40.35
CA GLY A 170 -11.01 26.24 41.09
C GLY A 170 -11.43 27.63 40.59
N GLN A 171 -11.91 28.47 41.52
CA GLN A 171 -12.29 29.88 41.35
C GLN A 171 -11.10 30.82 41.67
N PRO A 172 -11.19 32.16 41.53
CA PRO A 172 -10.27 32.98 40.74
C PRO A 172 -9.28 33.77 41.61
N THR A 173 -8.15 34.19 41.05
CA THR A 173 -7.25 35.13 41.73
C THR A 173 -6.76 36.22 40.77
N ALA A 174 -7.15 37.44 41.17
CA ALA A 174 -6.66 38.79 40.90
C ALA A 174 -5.55 39.03 39.83
N ALA A 175 -5.86 40.02 38.99
CA ALA A 175 -4.95 40.73 38.11
C ALA A 175 -3.84 41.50 38.86
N PRO A 176 -2.72 41.80 38.18
CA PRO A 176 -1.96 43.01 38.45
C PRO A 176 -1.76 43.89 37.20
N ALA A 177 -2.08 45.17 37.42
CA ALA A 177 -1.42 46.39 36.99
C ALA A 177 -0.69 46.44 35.63
N THR A 178 -1.25 47.28 34.76
CA THR A 178 -0.65 47.94 33.60
C THR A 178 0.63 48.70 33.96
N THR A 179 1.72 48.43 33.22
CA THR A 179 2.91 49.28 33.12
C THR A 179 2.90 50.01 31.78
N PRO A 180 3.20 51.32 31.72
CA PRO A 180 3.21 52.09 30.47
C PRO A 180 4.45 51.80 29.63
N LEU A 181 4.25 51.66 28.31
CA LEU A 181 5.30 51.53 27.31
C LEU A 181 5.93 52.90 27.02
N THR A 182 7.23 53.03 27.29
CA THR A 182 8.06 54.15 26.87
C THR A 182 8.40 54.02 25.38
N VAL A 183 7.98 55.00 24.57
CA VAL A 183 8.29 55.07 23.13
C VAL A 183 9.68 55.70 22.94
N PRO A 184 10.60 55.12 22.16
CA PRO A 184 11.88 55.74 21.83
C PRO A 184 11.73 56.85 20.77
N PRO A 185 12.61 57.87 20.75
CA PRO A 185 12.54 58.97 19.79
C PRO A 185 12.94 58.53 18.38
N THR A 186 12.15 59.00 17.42
CA THR A 186 12.32 58.89 15.97
C THR A 186 13.59 59.61 15.50
N SER A 187 14.49 58.88 14.84
CA SER A 187 15.62 59.48 14.09
C SER A 187 15.16 59.95 12.71
N PRO A 188 15.75 61.03 12.16
CA PRO A 188 15.34 61.59 10.87
C PRO A 188 15.75 60.70 9.68
N LEU A 189 14.83 60.65 8.71
CA LEU A 189 14.91 59.93 7.46
C LEU A 189 16.06 60.44 6.57
N ALA A 190 17.05 59.60 6.31
CA ALA A 190 18.05 59.83 5.28
C ALA A 190 17.46 59.45 3.91
N THR A 191 17.35 60.42 3.00
CA THR A 191 16.93 60.23 1.62
C THR A 191 18.02 59.49 0.83
N LEU A 192 17.75 58.24 0.45
CA LEU A 192 18.59 57.48 -0.49
C LEU A 192 18.20 57.80 -1.95
N PRO A 193 19.15 57.76 -2.89
CA PRO A 193 18.89 57.98 -4.32
C PRO A 193 18.07 56.83 -4.94
N PRO A 194 17.35 57.07 -6.05
CA PRO A 194 16.51 56.06 -6.68
C PRO A 194 17.37 54.93 -7.26
N VAL A 195 17.14 53.72 -6.76
CA VAL A 195 17.71 52.49 -7.32
C VAL A 195 16.82 52.08 -8.49
N THR A 196 17.38 52.03 -9.69
CA THR A 196 16.70 51.54 -10.89
C THR A 196 16.42 50.04 -10.73
N SER A 197 15.17 49.69 -10.45
CA SER A 197 14.74 48.29 -10.36
C SER A 197 14.89 47.58 -11.72
N PRO A 198 15.41 46.35 -11.77
CA PRO A 198 15.36 45.54 -12.99
C PRO A 198 13.89 45.22 -13.34
N PRO A 199 13.58 44.93 -14.61
CA PRO A 199 12.21 44.62 -15.03
C PRO A 199 11.68 43.42 -14.24
N ILE A 200 10.54 43.63 -13.58
CA ILE A 200 9.76 42.56 -12.97
C ILE A 200 9.24 41.71 -14.12
N MET A 201 9.86 40.55 -14.32
CA MET A 201 9.34 39.52 -15.20
C MET A 201 8.05 39.01 -14.54
N SER A 202 6.90 39.35 -15.12
CA SER A 202 5.62 38.80 -14.69
C SER A 202 5.70 37.26 -14.67
N PRO A 203 5.20 36.59 -13.63
CA PRO A 203 5.11 35.14 -13.63
C PRO A 203 4.26 34.69 -14.84
N PRO A 204 4.60 33.55 -15.50
CA PRO A 204 3.74 33.00 -16.53
C PRO A 204 2.36 32.74 -15.91
N ALA A 205 1.31 33.11 -16.64
CA ALA A 205 -0.07 32.86 -16.23
C ALA A 205 -0.22 31.40 -15.80
N ALA A 206 -0.81 31.16 -14.63
CA ALA A 206 -1.34 29.85 -14.31
C ALA A 206 -2.27 29.45 -15.45
N ASP A 207 -2.12 28.23 -15.97
CA ASP A 207 -3.09 27.67 -16.90
C ASP A 207 -4.48 27.86 -16.28
N SER A 208 -5.30 28.67 -16.95
CA SER A 208 -6.61 29.04 -16.43
C SER A 208 -7.51 27.80 -16.38
N PRO A 209 -8.45 27.69 -15.42
CA PRO A 209 -9.35 26.54 -15.32
C PRO A 209 -10.08 26.22 -16.64
N SER A 210 -10.30 27.23 -17.48
CA SER A 210 -10.85 27.08 -18.84
C SER A 210 -10.02 26.19 -19.78
N THR A 211 -8.69 26.18 -19.65
CA THR A 211 -7.81 25.36 -20.50
C THR A 211 -7.82 23.90 -20.06
N GLN A 212 -7.88 23.64 -18.75
CA GLN A 212 -7.94 22.29 -18.21
C GLN A 212 -9.29 21.63 -18.51
N SER A 213 -10.40 22.37 -18.36
CA SER A 213 -11.75 21.91 -18.72
C SER A 213 -11.89 21.60 -20.22
N GLY A 214 -11.32 22.46 -21.09
CA GLY A 214 -11.29 22.22 -22.54
C GLY A 214 -10.53 20.95 -22.95
N ASN A 215 -9.42 20.65 -22.26
CA ASN A 215 -8.67 19.41 -22.50
C ASN A 215 -9.43 18.17 -22.03
N ALA A 216 -10.08 18.23 -20.87
CA ALA A 216 -10.81 17.10 -20.30
C ALA A 216 -12.00 16.68 -21.17
N ALA A 217 -12.81 17.64 -21.64
CA ALA A 217 -13.92 17.37 -22.56
C ALA A 217 -13.44 16.76 -23.89
N GLN A 218 -12.30 17.22 -24.41
CA GLN A 218 -11.71 16.66 -25.62
C GLN A 218 -11.25 15.20 -25.41
N LEU A 219 -10.62 14.87 -24.28
CA LEU A 219 -10.23 13.48 -23.98
C LEU A 219 -11.45 12.57 -23.80
N LEU A 220 -12.49 13.07 -23.12
CA LEU A 220 -13.74 12.33 -22.93
C LEU A 220 -14.40 11.93 -24.26
N SER A 221 -14.31 12.78 -25.29
CA SER A 221 -14.83 12.46 -26.62
C SER A 221 -14.04 11.38 -27.37
N GLN A 222 -12.84 11.05 -26.91
CA GLN A 222 -11.92 10.11 -27.58
C GLN A 222 -11.83 8.75 -26.89
N VAL A 223 -12.15 8.66 -25.59
CA VAL A 223 -12.08 7.38 -24.87
C VAL A 223 -13.06 6.36 -25.47
N SER A 224 -12.62 5.13 -25.61
CA SER A 224 -13.47 4.06 -26.13
C SER A 224 -14.38 3.54 -25.02
N VAL A 225 -15.69 3.48 -25.27
CA VAL A 225 -16.66 2.95 -24.29
C VAL A 225 -16.91 1.47 -24.57
N ARG A 226 -16.68 0.61 -23.57
CA ARG A 226 -16.91 -0.84 -23.64
C ARG A 226 -17.05 -1.42 -22.23
N ASP A 227 -17.94 -2.38 -22.06
CA ASP A 227 -18.06 -3.12 -20.79
C ASP A 227 -16.72 -3.74 -20.36
N GLU A 228 -16.45 -3.69 -19.07
CA GLU A 228 -15.33 -4.37 -18.44
C GLU A 228 -15.33 -5.87 -18.72
N THR A 229 -14.15 -6.45 -18.94
CA THR A 229 -14.00 -7.90 -18.97
C THR A 229 -14.00 -8.48 -17.56
N SER A 230 -14.26 -9.78 -17.43
CA SER A 230 -14.12 -10.48 -16.15
C SER A 230 -12.70 -10.37 -15.57
N ASP A 231 -12.57 -10.35 -14.24
CA ASP A 231 -11.30 -10.51 -13.51
C ASP A 231 -10.68 -11.91 -13.66
N SER A 232 -11.31 -12.83 -14.40
CA SER A 232 -10.80 -14.17 -14.61
C SER A 232 -9.37 -14.14 -15.17
N GLY A 233 -8.46 -14.86 -14.52
CA GLY A 233 -7.06 -14.94 -14.90
C GLY A 233 -6.22 -13.73 -14.52
N TYR A 234 -6.80 -12.72 -13.86
CA TYR A 234 -6.02 -11.61 -13.32
C TYR A 234 -5.08 -12.11 -12.22
N ASP A 235 -3.80 -11.79 -12.38
CA ASP A 235 -2.77 -11.90 -11.37
C ASP A 235 -1.86 -10.67 -11.52
N ARG A 236 -1.67 -9.95 -10.41
CA ARG A 236 -0.89 -8.71 -10.38
C ARG A 236 0.56 -8.95 -10.83
N ASP A 237 1.10 -10.14 -10.60
CA ASP A 237 2.48 -10.49 -10.95
C ASP A 237 2.68 -10.61 -12.47
N LEU A 238 1.60 -10.76 -13.25
CA LEU A 238 1.65 -10.76 -14.73
C LEU A 238 2.05 -9.42 -15.33
N PHE A 239 2.05 -8.35 -14.52
CA PHE A 239 2.52 -7.03 -14.91
C PHE A 239 4.00 -6.81 -14.63
N ASN A 240 4.70 -7.69 -13.91
CA ASN A 240 6.13 -7.54 -13.57
C ASN A 240 6.51 -6.08 -13.20
N HIS A 241 5.82 -5.54 -12.21
CA HIS A 241 6.01 -4.14 -11.80
C HIS A 241 7.23 -3.99 -10.87
N TRP A 242 7.76 -2.77 -10.79
CA TRP A 242 8.97 -2.41 -10.03
C TRP A 242 10.24 -3.02 -10.60
N ILE A 243 10.45 -2.79 -11.91
CA ILE A 243 11.73 -3.15 -12.55
C ILE A 243 12.77 -2.06 -12.33
N ASP A 244 14.03 -2.48 -12.24
CA ASP A 244 15.19 -1.59 -12.40
C ASP A 244 15.59 -1.60 -13.88
N ALA A 245 15.01 -0.69 -14.66
CA ALA A 245 15.17 -0.67 -16.11
C ALA A 245 16.56 -0.21 -16.56
N ASN A 246 17.23 0.62 -15.76
CA ASN A 246 18.54 1.21 -16.08
C ASN A 246 19.71 0.50 -15.37
N GLY A 247 19.42 -0.39 -14.42
CA GLY A 247 20.40 -1.18 -13.68
C GLY A 247 21.16 -0.38 -12.62
N ASP A 248 20.58 0.71 -12.11
CA ASP A 248 21.21 1.61 -11.13
C ASP A 248 20.90 1.24 -9.66
N GLY A 249 20.07 0.22 -9.44
CA GLY A 249 19.62 -0.22 -8.12
C GLY A 249 18.37 0.51 -7.60
N CYS A 250 17.75 1.37 -8.41
CA CYS A 250 16.50 2.05 -8.14
C CYS A 250 15.41 1.51 -9.07
N ASP A 251 14.50 0.73 -8.51
CA ASP A 251 13.33 0.29 -9.25
C ASP A 251 12.39 1.46 -9.59
N THR A 252 11.42 1.22 -10.47
CA THR A 252 10.39 2.21 -10.84
C THR A 252 9.75 2.90 -9.62
N ARG A 253 9.52 2.19 -8.50
CA ARG A 253 8.97 2.81 -7.28
C ARG A 253 9.92 3.87 -6.73
N CYS A 254 11.19 3.51 -6.59
CA CYS A 254 12.24 4.40 -6.16
C CYS A 254 12.40 5.60 -7.13
N GLU A 255 12.27 5.39 -8.44
CA GLU A 255 12.39 6.48 -9.43
C GLU A 255 11.27 7.51 -9.31
N VAL A 256 10.01 7.07 -9.15
CA VAL A 256 8.88 7.99 -8.93
C VAL A 256 9.08 8.78 -7.63
N LEU A 257 9.50 8.14 -6.54
CA LEU A 257 9.75 8.84 -5.29
C LEU A 257 10.85 9.90 -5.40
N LYS A 258 11.91 9.66 -6.17
CA LYS A 258 12.95 10.67 -6.41
C LYS A 258 12.39 11.88 -7.15
N VAL A 259 11.62 11.63 -8.21
CA VAL A 259 11.07 12.68 -9.09
C VAL A 259 10.03 13.53 -8.35
N GLU A 260 9.16 12.91 -7.57
CA GLU A 260 8.07 13.61 -6.89
C GLU A 260 8.46 14.22 -5.53
N ARG A 261 9.71 14.06 -5.10
CA ARG A 261 10.19 14.69 -3.88
C ARG A 261 10.29 16.20 -4.07
N LEU A 262 9.49 16.92 -3.29
CA LEU A 262 9.46 18.38 -3.29
C LEU A 262 10.57 18.93 -2.39
N PRO A 263 11.29 19.99 -2.81
CA PRO A 263 12.34 20.61 -1.98
C PRO A 263 11.79 21.29 -0.72
N SER A 264 10.51 21.66 -0.73
CA SER A 264 9.77 22.19 0.41
C SER A 264 8.29 21.85 0.27
N VAL A 265 7.68 21.43 1.36
CA VAL A 265 6.23 21.17 1.47
C VAL A 265 5.72 21.88 2.71
N ALA A 266 4.59 22.58 2.60
CA ALA A 266 3.97 23.21 3.76
C ALA A 266 3.66 22.15 4.83
N GLY A 267 4.12 22.39 6.06
CA GLY A 267 4.00 21.43 7.16
C GLY A 267 5.24 20.55 7.40
N LEU A 268 6.26 20.63 6.55
CA LEU A 268 7.55 19.97 6.75
C LEU A 268 8.68 21.00 6.86
N SER A 269 9.66 20.73 7.73
CA SER A 269 10.86 21.58 7.88
C SER A 269 11.87 21.40 6.74
N ASN A 270 11.76 20.30 5.98
CA ASN A 270 12.67 19.90 4.91
C ASN A 270 11.89 19.49 3.65
N SER A 271 12.59 18.96 2.65
CA SER A 271 12.00 18.30 1.50
C SER A 271 11.15 17.08 1.89
N GLY A 272 10.09 16.80 1.14
CA GLY A 272 9.21 15.66 1.38
C GLY A 272 8.25 15.42 0.21
N TRP A 273 7.17 14.69 0.46
CA TRP A 273 6.14 14.35 -0.50
C TRP A 273 4.79 14.95 -0.08
N LEU A 274 3.95 15.21 -1.07
CA LEU A 274 2.56 15.63 -0.91
C LEU A 274 1.68 14.65 -1.70
N SER A 275 0.74 14.02 -1.01
CA SER A 275 -0.28 13.18 -1.64
C SER A 275 -1.38 14.08 -2.19
N LEU A 276 -1.50 14.16 -3.51
CA LEU A 276 -2.57 14.92 -4.16
C LEU A 276 -3.96 14.31 -3.94
N TYR A 277 -4.03 13.08 -3.44
CA TYR A 277 -5.30 12.42 -3.17
C TYR A 277 -5.99 12.94 -1.91
N ASP A 278 -5.22 13.24 -0.86
CA ASP A 278 -5.76 13.52 0.48
C ASP A 278 -5.03 14.66 1.21
N GLY A 279 -4.10 15.35 0.54
CA GLY A 279 -3.34 16.46 1.09
C GLY A 279 -2.32 16.07 2.15
N LYS A 280 -2.08 14.78 2.40
CA LYS A 280 -1.09 14.33 3.38
C LYS A 280 0.32 14.69 2.93
N VAL A 281 1.14 15.10 3.89
CA VAL A 281 2.55 15.44 3.69
C VAL A 281 3.41 14.56 4.58
N THR A 282 4.56 14.11 4.08
CA THR A 282 5.52 13.33 4.86
C THR A 282 6.93 13.49 4.30
N ASP A 283 7.95 13.30 5.14
CA ASP A 283 9.34 13.11 4.73
C ASP A 283 9.79 11.64 4.86
N ASN A 284 8.87 10.74 5.22
CA ASN A 284 9.08 9.31 5.31
C ASN A 284 8.52 8.58 4.07
N PRO A 285 9.38 8.08 3.16
CA PRO A 285 8.92 7.43 1.92
C PRO A 285 8.18 6.11 2.14
N SER A 286 8.21 5.53 3.35
CA SER A 286 7.46 4.32 3.68
C SER A 286 5.99 4.57 4.00
N GLU A 287 5.59 5.83 4.23
CA GLU A 287 4.17 6.20 4.42
C GLU A 287 3.42 6.40 3.10
N PHE A 288 4.16 6.40 1.99
CA PHE A 288 3.64 6.59 0.64
C PHE A 288 3.81 5.33 -0.19
N ASP A 289 2.79 5.06 -0.99
CA ASP A 289 2.79 4.06 -2.05
C ASP A 289 2.87 4.78 -3.40
N ILE A 290 3.36 4.09 -4.42
CA ILE A 290 3.22 4.53 -5.81
C ILE A 290 1.95 3.90 -6.36
N ASP A 291 0.96 4.73 -6.65
CA ASP A 291 -0.27 4.31 -7.30
C ASP A 291 -0.08 4.29 -8.81
N HIS A 292 -0.63 3.26 -9.46
CA HIS A 292 -0.90 3.29 -10.89
C HIS A 292 -2.19 4.08 -11.06
N LEU A 293 -2.11 5.28 -11.67
CA LEU A 293 -3.26 6.18 -11.75
C LEU A 293 -4.49 5.42 -12.26
N VAL A 294 -4.35 4.71 -13.38
CA VAL A 294 -5.23 3.59 -13.76
C VAL A 294 -4.67 2.31 -13.12
N ALA A 295 -5.39 1.75 -12.16
CA ALA A 295 -4.89 0.60 -11.39
C ALA A 295 -4.66 -0.64 -12.27
N LEU A 296 -3.77 -1.55 -11.87
CA LEU A 296 -3.46 -2.74 -12.67
C LEU A 296 -4.67 -3.68 -12.90
N GLY A 297 -5.52 -3.84 -11.88
CA GLY A 297 -6.76 -4.63 -12.00
C GLY A 297 -7.79 -3.95 -12.90
N GLU A 298 -7.92 -2.63 -12.77
CA GLU A 298 -8.73 -1.82 -13.67
C GLU A 298 -8.26 -1.92 -15.13
N ALA A 299 -6.95 -1.77 -15.35
CA ALA A 299 -6.36 -1.94 -16.68
C ALA A 299 -6.64 -3.33 -17.25
N TRP A 300 -6.59 -4.38 -16.43
CA TRP A 300 -6.93 -5.75 -16.84
C TRP A 300 -8.34 -5.84 -17.42
N ARG A 301 -9.34 -5.37 -16.66
CA ARG A 301 -10.74 -5.34 -17.08
C ARG A 301 -11.00 -4.43 -18.27
N SER A 302 -10.23 -3.36 -18.38
CA SER A 302 -10.30 -2.37 -19.46
C SER A 302 -9.59 -2.79 -20.76
N GLY A 303 -8.91 -3.94 -20.80
CA GLY A 303 -8.33 -4.53 -22.02
C GLY A 303 -6.91 -5.06 -21.90
N ALA A 304 -6.21 -4.86 -20.78
CA ALA A 304 -4.86 -5.37 -20.57
C ALA A 304 -4.79 -6.90 -20.39
N SER A 305 -5.94 -7.56 -20.18
CA SER A 305 -6.06 -9.01 -20.20
C SER A 305 -5.64 -9.65 -21.52
N GLU A 306 -5.80 -8.92 -22.64
CA GLU A 306 -5.43 -9.38 -23.99
C GLU A 306 -3.97 -9.06 -24.36
N TRP A 307 -3.26 -8.30 -23.54
CA TRP A 307 -1.88 -7.91 -23.83
C TRP A 307 -0.90 -9.08 -23.67
N ASP A 308 0.26 -8.97 -24.30
CA ASP A 308 1.39 -9.80 -23.92
C ASP A 308 2.04 -9.30 -22.61
N GLY A 309 2.93 -10.12 -22.04
CA GLY A 309 3.62 -9.76 -20.79
C GLY A 309 4.50 -8.52 -20.93
N ALA A 310 5.11 -8.29 -22.09
CA ALA A 310 5.98 -7.14 -22.32
C ALA A 310 5.20 -5.83 -22.28
N ARG A 311 4.00 -5.78 -22.87
CA ARG A 311 3.14 -4.60 -22.84
C ARG A 311 2.56 -4.35 -21.45
N ARG A 312 2.18 -5.39 -20.71
CA ARG A 312 1.78 -5.22 -19.29
C ARG A 312 2.91 -4.67 -18.44
N GLN A 313 4.13 -5.17 -18.62
CA GLN A 313 5.31 -4.65 -17.94
C GLN A 313 5.58 -3.19 -18.31
N ALA A 314 5.47 -2.84 -19.59
CA ALA A 314 5.65 -1.46 -20.02
C ALA A 314 4.60 -0.53 -19.37
N PHE A 315 3.32 -0.94 -19.30
CA PHE A 315 2.28 -0.18 -18.62
C PHE A 315 2.57 0.03 -17.14
N ALA A 316 2.94 -1.03 -16.43
CA ALA A 316 3.15 -0.97 -15.00
C ALA A 316 4.42 -0.21 -14.58
N ASN A 317 5.32 0.08 -15.52
CA ASN A 317 6.59 0.76 -15.28
C ASN A 317 6.75 2.01 -16.18
N ASP A 318 5.64 2.62 -16.58
CA ASP A 318 5.62 3.76 -17.49
C ASP A 318 6.12 5.05 -16.81
N LEU A 319 7.42 5.32 -16.93
CA LEU A 319 8.06 6.56 -16.45
C LEU A 319 8.10 7.66 -17.52
N ASP A 320 7.73 7.35 -18.77
CA ASP A 320 7.73 8.30 -19.88
C ASP A 320 6.51 9.24 -19.85
N ASP A 321 5.45 8.85 -19.15
CA ASP A 321 4.27 9.67 -18.91
C ASP A 321 4.13 9.96 -17.39
N PRO A 322 4.35 11.21 -16.94
CA PRO A 322 4.30 11.55 -15.52
C PRO A 322 2.90 11.41 -14.90
N ARG A 323 1.87 11.11 -15.69
CA ARG A 323 0.50 10.85 -15.22
C ARG A 323 0.30 9.38 -14.81
N ALA A 324 1.13 8.46 -15.30
CA ALA A 324 0.88 7.03 -15.16
C ALA A 324 1.07 6.52 -13.73
N LEU A 325 2.04 7.10 -13.01
CA LEU A 325 2.44 6.71 -11.67
C LEU A 325 2.49 7.95 -10.77
N ILE A 326 1.96 7.85 -9.56
CA ILE A 326 1.90 8.96 -8.61
C ILE A 326 2.21 8.51 -7.18
N ALA A 327 3.04 9.25 -6.45
CA ALA A 327 3.30 9.02 -5.04
C ALA A 327 2.15 9.60 -4.20
N VAL A 328 1.43 8.72 -3.50
CA VAL A 328 0.26 9.08 -2.68
C VAL A 328 0.35 8.41 -1.32
N SER A 329 -0.47 8.88 -0.37
CA SER A 329 -0.51 8.26 0.93
C SER A 329 -0.92 6.78 0.82
N ALA A 330 -0.27 5.90 1.58
CA ALA A 330 -0.59 4.48 1.56
C ALA A 330 -2.08 4.23 1.92
N SER A 331 -2.66 5.07 2.78
CA SER A 331 -4.09 5.01 3.11
C SER A 331 -5.01 5.33 1.93
N SER A 332 -4.73 6.38 1.16
CA SER A 332 -5.57 6.74 0.01
C SER A 332 -5.43 5.72 -1.12
N ASN A 333 -4.22 5.21 -1.37
CA ASN A 333 -4.00 4.17 -2.38
C ASN A 333 -4.75 2.88 -2.05
N ARG A 334 -4.66 2.41 -0.80
CA ARG A 334 -5.39 1.21 -0.37
C ARG A 334 -6.90 1.42 -0.34
N SER A 335 -7.35 2.66 -0.08
CA SER A 335 -8.77 3.00 -0.20
C SER A 335 -9.24 2.99 -1.65
N LYS A 336 -8.39 3.35 -2.63
CA LYS A 336 -8.70 3.26 -4.05
C LYS A 336 -8.79 1.80 -4.50
N SER A 337 -7.81 0.98 -4.14
CA SER A 337 -7.65 -0.38 -4.67
C SER A 337 -7.54 -0.34 -6.20
N ASP A 338 -8.38 -1.09 -6.89
CA ASP A 338 -8.49 -1.23 -8.34
C ASP A 338 -9.80 -0.63 -8.87
N ARG A 339 -10.38 0.32 -8.12
CA ARG A 339 -11.63 1.00 -8.48
C ARG A 339 -11.40 2.07 -9.54
N ASP A 340 -12.39 2.20 -10.41
CA ASP A 340 -12.51 3.25 -11.41
C ASP A 340 -13.16 4.54 -10.83
N PRO A 341 -13.13 5.67 -11.57
CA PRO A 341 -13.71 6.95 -11.17
C PRO A 341 -15.21 6.98 -10.88
N SER A 342 -15.99 5.93 -11.17
CA SER A 342 -17.39 5.82 -10.73
C SER A 342 -17.51 5.33 -9.29
N SER A 343 -16.56 4.53 -8.82
CA SER A 343 -16.63 3.84 -7.53
C SER A 343 -15.63 4.37 -6.50
N TRP A 344 -14.66 5.19 -6.93
CA TRP A 344 -13.75 5.92 -6.04
C TRP A 344 -13.26 7.23 -6.68
N GLN A 345 -13.16 8.29 -5.88
CA GLN A 345 -12.46 9.52 -6.25
C GLN A 345 -11.52 9.95 -5.12
N PRO A 346 -10.46 10.73 -5.44
CA PRO A 346 -9.63 11.37 -4.43
C PRO A 346 -10.45 12.08 -3.34
N PRO A 347 -10.16 11.88 -2.05
CA PRO A 347 -10.78 12.64 -0.97
C PRO A 347 -10.66 14.17 -1.13
N ASP A 348 -9.54 14.65 -1.68
CA ASP A 348 -9.36 16.05 -2.04
C ASP A 348 -10.06 16.38 -3.37
N LYS A 349 -11.18 17.09 -3.26
CA LYS A 349 -11.99 17.52 -4.41
C LYS A 349 -11.26 18.50 -5.32
N ALA A 350 -10.29 19.26 -4.80
CA ALA A 350 -9.53 20.19 -5.63
C ALA A 350 -8.69 19.45 -6.69
N TYR A 351 -8.45 18.15 -6.51
CA TYR A 351 -7.69 17.33 -7.43
C TYR A 351 -8.54 16.62 -8.49
N TRP A 352 -9.88 16.66 -8.40
CA TRP A 352 -10.76 15.84 -9.25
C TRP A 352 -10.58 16.08 -10.74
N CYS A 353 -10.49 17.33 -11.17
CA CYS A 353 -10.35 17.68 -12.59
C CYS A 353 -9.04 17.19 -13.17
N THR A 354 -7.94 17.35 -12.43
CA THR A 354 -6.64 16.79 -12.82
C THR A 354 -6.71 15.27 -12.86
N TYR A 355 -7.25 14.64 -11.81
CA TYR A 355 -7.38 13.19 -11.72
C TYR A 355 -8.11 12.57 -12.92
N VAL A 356 -9.31 13.07 -13.28
CA VAL A 356 -10.07 12.50 -14.41
C VAL A 356 -9.46 12.80 -15.77
N THR A 357 -8.81 13.96 -15.91
CA THR A 357 -8.09 14.32 -17.14
C THR A 357 -6.92 13.37 -17.36
N ASP A 358 -6.12 13.15 -16.32
CA ASP A 358 -4.95 12.28 -16.36
C ASP A 358 -5.36 10.81 -16.52
N TRP A 359 -6.43 10.40 -15.84
CA TRP A 359 -7.01 9.06 -15.97
C TRP A 359 -7.38 8.74 -17.42
N MET A 360 -8.13 9.64 -18.08
CA MET A 360 -8.51 9.48 -19.49
C MET A 360 -7.29 9.51 -20.40
N ALA A 361 -6.30 10.36 -20.11
CA ALA A 361 -5.08 10.41 -20.91
C ALA A 361 -4.26 9.12 -20.84
N VAL A 362 -4.14 8.51 -19.65
CA VAL A 362 -3.49 7.21 -19.47
C VAL A 362 -4.26 6.12 -20.20
N LYS A 363 -5.61 6.07 -20.06
CA LYS A 363 -6.43 5.10 -20.79
C LYS A 363 -6.26 5.23 -22.30
N LEU A 364 -6.23 6.45 -22.84
CA LEU A 364 -6.01 6.71 -24.26
C LEU A 364 -4.62 6.28 -24.73
N LYS A 365 -3.55 6.63 -24.00
CA LYS A 365 -2.17 6.24 -24.34
C LYS A 365 -2.06 4.72 -24.49
N TRP A 366 -2.71 3.98 -23.61
CA TRP A 366 -2.59 2.53 -23.54
C TRP A 366 -3.69 1.77 -24.30
N GLY A 367 -4.67 2.47 -24.88
CA GLY A 367 -5.79 1.86 -25.59
C GLY A 367 -6.73 1.06 -24.68
N LEU A 368 -6.92 1.54 -23.45
CA LEU A 368 -7.85 0.98 -22.47
C LEU A 368 -9.24 1.60 -22.66
N ALA A 369 -10.27 0.78 -22.52
CA ALA A 369 -11.64 1.24 -22.58
C ALA A 369 -12.09 1.85 -21.24
N VAL A 370 -13.14 2.65 -21.29
CA VAL A 370 -13.94 3.01 -20.13
C VAL A 370 -15.27 2.27 -20.19
N ASP A 371 -15.79 1.81 -19.06
CA ASP A 371 -17.13 1.21 -19.04
C ASP A 371 -18.24 2.28 -19.05
N PRO A 372 -19.50 1.93 -19.33
CA PRO A 372 -20.58 2.93 -19.40
C PRO A 372 -20.84 3.70 -18.09
N ILE A 373 -20.67 3.06 -16.93
CA ILE A 373 -20.86 3.68 -15.61
C ILE A 373 -19.69 4.62 -15.33
N GLU A 374 -18.47 4.16 -15.57
CA GLU A 374 -17.26 4.99 -15.52
C GLU A 374 -17.37 6.21 -16.44
N PHE A 375 -17.78 6.03 -17.70
CA PHE A 375 -17.95 7.14 -18.65
C PHE A 375 -18.93 8.19 -18.14
N THR A 376 -20.05 7.76 -17.54
CA THR A 376 -21.06 8.67 -16.97
C THR A 376 -20.49 9.45 -15.78
N ALA A 377 -19.69 8.79 -14.94
CA ALA A 377 -19.01 9.45 -13.83
C ALA A 377 -17.96 10.46 -14.32
N LEU A 378 -17.14 10.08 -15.30
CA LEU A 378 -16.17 10.96 -15.94
C LEU A 378 -16.85 12.19 -16.54
N GLN A 379 -17.94 12.00 -17.30
CA GLN A 379 -18.73 13.10 -17.85
C GLN A 379 -19.20 14.06 -16.77
N SER A 380 -19.81 13.54 -15.70
CA SER A 380 -20.32 14.35 -14.59
C SER A 380 -19.22 15.17 -13.90
N ILE A 381 -18.03 14.60 -13.72
CA ILE A 381 -16.90 15.30 -13.10
C ILE A 381 -16.33 16.36 -14.07
N VAL A 382 -16.18 16.03 -15.34
CA VAL A 382 -15.66 16.95 -16.37
C VAL A 382 -16.58 18.17 -16.53
N GLU A 383 -17.89 17.99 -16.49
CA GLU A 383 -18.86 19.10 -16.54
C GLU A 383 -18.76 20.05 -15.33
N ALA A 384 -18.19 19.59 -14.22
CA ALA A 384 -18.07 20.35 -12.99
C ALA A 384 -16.73 21.11 -12.81
N CYS A 385 -15.82 21.09 -13.79
CA CYS A 385 -14.41 21.50 -13.66
C CYS A 385 -14.05 23.00 -13.85
#